data_AF-A0A1V5CMJ6-F1
#
_entry.id   AF-A0A1V5CMJ6-F1
#
_cell.length_a   1.000
_cell.length_b   1.000
_cell.length_c   1.000
_cell.angle_alpha   90.00
_cell.angle_beta   90.00
_cell.angle_gamma   90.00
#
_symmetry.space_group_name_H-M   'P 1'
#
loop_
_entity.id
_entity.type
_entity.pdbx_description
1 polymer ?
#
loop_
_entity_poly.entity_id
_entity_poly.type
_entity_poly.pdbx_seq_one_letter_code
_entity_poly.pdbx_strand_id
1 'polypeptide(L)' 'MKQEIPNPFSDDNCFFCGTNNDQGLKLTFYWDEEQEEVSTEYLPEHRFTGQGNILHGQFK' A
#
# COMPACT_ATOMS: atom_id res chain seq x y z
N MET A 1 1.06 19.87 3.56
CA MET A 1 -0.35 19.39 3.41
C MET A 1 -0.30 18.13 2.58
N LYS A 2 -0.89 17.03 3.06
CA LYS A 2 -0.86 15.75 2.34
C LYS A 2 -1.90 15.74 1.21
N GLN A 3 -1.46 15.41 0.00
CA GLN A 3 -2.31 15.23 -1.18
C GLN A 3 -2.26 13.78 -1.62
N GLU A 4 -3.43 13.18 -1.85
CA GLU A 4 -3.50 11.82 -2.37
C GLU A 4 -2.91 11.75 -3.80
N ILE A 5 -2.09 10.74 -4.04
CA ILE A 5 -1.52 10.44 -5.35
C ILE A 5 -2.46 9.44 -6.04
N PRO A 6 -3.08 9.80 -7.19
CA PRO A 6 -3.95 8.89 -7.91
C PRO A 6 -3.20 7.63 -8.34
N ASN A 7 -3.84 6.47 -8.18
CA ASN A 7 -3.30 5.21 -8.70
C ASN A 7 -3.14 5.29 -10.24
N PRO A 8 -1.93 5.11 -10.79
CA PRO A 8 -1.71 5.20 -12.23
C PRO A 8 -2.08 3.92 -12.99
N PHE A 9 -2.32 2.79 -12.30
CA PHE A 9 -2.61 1.50 -12.92
C PHE A 9 -4.11 1.34 -13.19
N SER A 10 -4.47 1.29 -14.47
CA SER A 10 -5.86 1.24 -14.94
C SER A 10 -6.50 -0.15 -14.89
N ASP A 11 -5.70 -1.21 -14.73
CA ASP A 11 -6.18 -2.60 -14.73
C ASP A 11 -6.41 -3.15 -13.31
N ASP A 12 -6.20 -2.34 -12.28
CA ASP A 12 -6.31 -2.67 -10.85
C ASP A 12 -5.50 -3.91 -10.41
N ASN A 13 -4.60 -4.43 -11.24
CA ASN A 13 -3.84 -5.64 -10.92
C ASN A 13 -2.60 -5.35 -10.06
N CYS A 14 -2.25 -4.09 -9.83
CA CYS A 14 -1.11 -3.72 -9.01
C CYS A 14 -1.25 -4.28 -7.59
N PHE A 15 -0.24 -5.02 -7.14
CA PHE A 15 -0.22 -5.58 -5.79
C PHE A 15 -0.25 -4.49 -4.71
N PHE A 16 0.38 -3.34 -4.95
CA PHE A 16 0.45 -2.27 -3.97
C PHE A 16 -0.80 -1.40 -3.97
N CYS A 17 -1.21 -0.80 -5.09
CA CYS A 17 -2.29 0.19 -5.12
C CYS A 17 -3.56 -0.25 -5.89
N GLY A 18 -3.56 -1.46 -6.47
CA GLY A 18 -4.73 -1.98 -7.20
C GLY A 18 -5.90 -2.25 -6.26
N THR A 19 -7.01 -1.54 -6.44
CA THR A 19 -8.14 -1.59 -5.49
C THR A 19 -8.92 -2.89 -5.59
N ASN A 20 -8.93 -3.49 -6.77
CA ASN A 20 -9.61 -4.76 -7.07
C ASN A 20 -8.67 -5.98 -7.05
N ASN A 21 -7.39 -5.82 -6.67
CA ASN A 21 -6.51 -6.95 -6.49
C ASN A 21 -6.82 -7.64 -5.14
N ASP A 22 -7.47 -8.80 -5.20
CA ASP A 22 -7.81 -9.57 -4.01
C ASP A 22 -6.59 -9.92 -3.18
N GLN A 23 -5.42 -10.15 -3.79
CA GLN A 23 -4.17 -10.49 -3.10
C GLN A 23 -3.35 -9.25 -2.70
N GLY A 24 -3.70 -8.07 -3.21
CA GLY A 24 -2.94 -6.83 -3.01
C GLY A 24 -3.19 -6.15 -1.67
N LEU A 25 -2.26 -5.25 -1.32
CA LEU A 25 -2.27 -4.42 -0.11
C LEU A 25 -3.24 -3.22 -0.20
N LYS A 26 -3.64 -2.82 -1.42
CA LYS A 26 -4.61 -1.74 -1.68
C LYS A 26 -4.23 -0.40 -1.02
N LEU A 27 -2.94 -0.08 -1.06
CA LEU A 27 -2.34 1.13 -0.49
C LEU A 27 -2.81 2.40 -1.20
N THR A 28 -3.04 3.43 -0.39
CA THR A 28 -3.22 4.82 -0.85
C THR A 28 -1.96 5.60 -0.51
N PHE A 29 -1.40 6.29 -1.50
CA PHE A 29 -0.17 7.07 -1.33
C PHE A 29 -0.49 8.56 -1.21
N TYR A 30 0.32 9.27 -0.43
CA TYR A 30 0.17 10.70 -0.20
C TYR A 30 1.50 11.41 -0.41
N TRP A 31 1.47 12.49 -1.18
CA TRP A 31 2.57 13.44 -1.29
C TRP A 31 2.45 14.51 -0.20
N ASP A 32 3.50 14.69 0.60
CA ASP A 32 3.63 15.82 1.50
C ASP A 32 4.67 16.81 0.98
N GLU A 33 4.20 17.94 0.44
CA GLU A 33 5.05 18.98 -0.13
C GLU A 33 6.00 19.62 0.89
N GLU A 34 5.61 19.67 2.17
CA GLU A 34 6.43 20.32 3.21
C GLU A 34 7.63 19.45 3.62
N GLN A 35 7.43 18.12 3.63
CA GLN A 35 8.45 17.15 4.00
C GLN A 35 9.19 16.57 2.77
N GLU A 36 8.74 16.90 1.57
CA GLU A 36 9.19 16.31 0.29
C GLU A 36 9.16 14.76 0.31
N GLU A 37 8.10 14.19 0.89
CA GLU A 37 7.97 12.75 1.14
C GLU A 37 6.71 12.17 0.48
N VAL A 38 6.84 10.94 -0.06
CA VAL A 38 5.70 10.08 -0.36
C VAL A 38 5.52 9.08 0.77
N SER A 39 4.33 9.07 1.38
CA SER A 39 3.98 8.18 2.49
C SER A 39 2.70 7.40 2.23
N THR A 40 2.50 6.33 2.99
CA THR A 40 1.24 5.58 3.08
C THR A 40 1.07 5.10 4.52
N GLU A 41 -0.18 4.95 4.94
CA GLU A 41 -0.52 4.35 6.23
C GLU A 41 -1.23 3.02 5.96
N TYR A 42 -0.73 1.96 6.56
CA TYR A 42 -1.20 0.61 6.27
C TYR A 42 -1.35 -0.21 7.55
N LEU A 43 -2.52 -0.81 7.73
CA LEU A 43 -2.77 -1.84 8.72
C LEU A 43 -2.85 -3.20 8.01
N PRO A 44 -1.85 -4.07 8.15
CA PRO A 44 -1.85 -5.35 7.46
C PRO A 44 -2.98 -6.26 7.91
N GLU A 45 -3.64 -6.90 6.94
CA GLU A 45 -4.55 -8.01 7.21
C GLU A 45 -3.78 -9.22 7.78
N HIS A 46 -4.47 -10.03 8.59
CA HIS A 46 -3.90 -11.23 9.21
C HIS A 46 -3.26 -12.22 8.21
N ARG A 47 -3.75 -12.29 6.97
CA ARG A 47 -3.17 -13.15 5.93
C ARG A 47 -1.77 -12.75 5.49
N PHE A 48 -1.33 -11.52 5.82
CA PHE A 48 0.02 -11.03 5.56
C PHE A 48 0.95 -11.22 6.77
N THR A 49 0.51 -11.90 7.83
CA THR A 49 1.35 -12.24 8.97
C THR A 49 2.43 -13.26 8.58
N GLY A 50 3.67 -13.00 8.99
CA GLY A 50 4.81 -13.89 8.88
C GLY A 50 5.18 -14.50 10.23
N GLN A 51 6.36 -14.15 10.75
CA GLN A 51 6.87 -14.73 12.00
C GLN A 51 5.98 -14.31 13.19
N GLY A 52 5.26 -15.29 13.75
CA GLY A 52 4.38 -15.06 14.88
C GLY A 52 3.19 -14.18 14.48
N ASN A 53 3.16 -12.94 14.98
CA ASN A 53 2.13 -11.94 14.70
C ASN A 53 2.68 -10.68 14.00
N ILE A 54 3.86 -10.80 13.38
CA ILE A 54 4.56 -9.70 12.71
C ILE A 54 4.23 -9.74 11.21
N LEU A 55 4.17 -8.58 10.55
CA LEU A 55 4.04 -8.48 9.09
C LEU A 55 5.16 -9.28 8.38
N HIS A 56 4.78 -10.08 7.38
CA HIS A 56 5.73 -10.85 6.58
C HIS A 56 6.66 -9.91 5.79
N GLY A 57 7.98 -10.08 5.92
CA GLY A 57 8.98 -9.15 5.39
C GLY A 57 9.24 -9.21 3.88
N GLN A 58 8.74 -10.24 3.18
CA GLN A 58 8.87 -10.36 1.73
C GLN A 58 7.61 -10.98 1.12
N PHE A 59 7.04 -10.35 0.09
CA PHE A 59 6.10 -11.02 -0.80
C PHE A 59 6.90 -11.47 -2.03
N LYS A 60 6.96 -12.77 -2.30
CA LYS A 60 7.75 -13.33 -3.41
C LYS A 60 6.83 -13.70 -4.56
#